data_AF-A0A3L6QIS4-F1
#
_entry.id   AF-A0A3L6QIS4-F1
#
_cell.length_a   1.000
_cell.length_b   1.000
_cell.length_c   1.000
_cell.angle_alpha   90.00
_cell.angle_beta   90.00
_cell.angle_gamma   90.00
#
_symmetry.space_group_name_H-M   'P 1'
#
loop_
_entity.id
_entity.type
_entity.pdbx_description
1 polymer ?
#
loop_
_entity_poly.entity_id
_entity_poly.type
_entity_poly.pdbx_seq_one_letter_code
_entity_poly.pdbx_strand_id
1 'polypeptide(L)'
;MGMASVVDLSELVNAPQAKPIEVVPMGDGNAAQGNGCPARLTWTNVMSRFILYCFSNLVREGLKTYKVFKEVNLNQVAKDLFEFAHVEVTGTQVNNHLRKWCAKWVKICRLRELSGALWNEGLFIIWLDDEHYNGNVKVRL
;
A
#
# COMPACT_ATOMS: atom_id res chain seq x y z
N MET A 1 -10.22 -27.51 13.12
CA MET A 1 -11.11 -26.44 12.59
C MET A 1 -10.35 -25.13 12.77
N GLY A 2 -9.54 -24.75 11.77
CA GLY A 2 -8.65 -23.60 11.88
C GLY A 2 -9.42 -22.33 11.54
N MET A 3 -9.66 -21.50 12.56
CA MET A 3 -10.27 -20.19 12.42
C MET A 3 -9.45 -19.33 11.46
N ALA A 4 -10.07 -18.97 10.33
CA ALA A 4 -9.51 -18.06 9.36
C ALA A 4 -9.27 -16.71 10.05
N SER A 5 -8.00 -16.34 10.23
CA SER A 5 -7.62 -15.03 10.75
C SER A 5 -8.24 -13.96 9.85
N VAL A 6 -9.26 -13.29 10.37
CA VAL A 6 -9.85 -12.10 9.77
C VAL A 6 -8.82 -11.01 9.97
N VAL A 7 -8.25 -10.50 8.88
CA VAL A 7 -7.37 -9.33 8.92
C VAL A 7 -8.23 -8.16 9.38
N ASP A 8 -8.09 -7.79 10.65
CA ASP A 8 -8.82 -6.68 11.24
C ASP A 8 -8.22 -5.36 10.71
N LEU A 9 -8.98 -4.69 9.85
CA LEU A 9 -8.61 -3.40 9.27
C LEU A 9 -8.73 -2.25 10.30
N SER A 10 -9.24 -2.51 11.50
CA SER A 10 -9.29 -1.53 12.58
C SER A 10 -7.91 -1.09 13.07
N GLU A 11 -6.88 -1.94 12.95
CA GLU A 11 -5.50 -1.59 13.32
C GLU A 11 -4.90 -0.49 12.43
N LEU A 12 -5.36 -0.37 11.17
CA LEU A 12 -4.94 0.70 10.26
C LEU A 12 -5.54 2.07 10.63
N VAL A 13 -6.62 2.09 11.41
CA VAL A 13 -7.32 3.33 11.83
C VAL A 13 -6.62 3.97 13.03
N ASN A 14 -5.89 3.20 13.83
CA ASN A 14 -5.24 3.66 15.07
C ASN A 14 -3.72 3.90 14.93
N ALA A 15 -3.16 3.81 13.73
CA ALA A 15 -1.73 4.07 13.51
C ALA A 15 -1.41 5.56 13.76
N PRO A 16 -0.37 5.90 14.55
CA PRO A 16 -0.01 7.28 14.82
C PRO A 16 0.33 8.01 13.52
N GLN A 17 -0.23 9.21 13.35
CA GLN A 17 -0.01 10.07 12.19
C GLN A 17 1.48 10.42 12.08
N ALA A 18 2.16 9.84 11.09
CA ALA A 18 3.54 10.17 10.79
C ALA A 18 3.62 11.62 10.27
N LYS A 19 4.53 12.40 10.87
CA LYS A 19 4.82 13.79 10.50
C LYS A 19 5.19 13.89 9.01
N PRO A 20 4.97 15.06 8.36
CA PRO A 20 5.34 15.25 6.96
C PRO A 20 6.82 14.92 6.75
N ILE A 21 7.09 13.95 5.89
CA ILE A 21 8.44 13.64 5.42
C ILE A 21 8.82 14.75 4.44
N GLU A 22 9.89 15.47 4.77
CA GLU A 22 10.49 16.50 3.92
C GLU A 22 10.98 15.83 2.62
N VAL A 23 10.47 16.31 1.49
CA VAL A 23 10.68 15.70 0.18
C VAL A 23 12.07 16.10 -0.32
N VAL A 24 13.01 15.17 -0.34
CA VAL A 24 14.26 15.34 -1.08
C VAL A 24 13.91 15.22 -2.58
N PRO A 25 14.24 16.23 -3.42
CA PRO A 25 13.84 16.23 -4.82
C PRO A 25 14.63 15.15 -5.56
N MET A 26 13.94 14.17 -6.13
CA MET A 26 14.57 13.13 -6.94
C MET A 26 13.97 13.13 -8.34
N GLY A 27 14.64 13.92 -9.20
CA GLY A 27 14.78 13.73 -10.64
C GLY A 27 13.52 13.74 -11.50
N ASP A 28 13.30 14.84 -12.21
CA ASP A 28 12.37 14.94 -13.34
C ASP A 28 12.74 13.95 -14.45
N GLY A 29 11.98 12.86 -14.55
CA GLY A 29 12.04 11.88 -15.63
C GLY A 29 11.02 12.20 -16.71
N ASN A 30 11.49 12.89 -17.74
CA ASN A 30 10.73 13.44 -18.86
C ASN A 30 9.95 12.38 -19.69
N ALA A 31 8.84 12.82 -20.27
CA ALA A 31 8.04 12.06 -21.23
C ALA A 31 8.83 11.73 -22.52
N ALA A 32 8.73 10.49 -23.00
CA ALA A 32 9.15 10.13 -24.35
C ALA A 32 8.12 9.21 -25.01
N GLN A 33 7.52 9.71 -26.09
CA GLN A 33 6.70 8.96 -27.05
C GLN A 33 7.53 7.89 -27.77
N GLY A 34 6.97 6.69 -27.92
CA GLY A 34 7.50 5.65 -28.79
C GLY A 34 6.74 4.32 -28.69
N ASN A 35 5.94 4.03 -29.73
CA ASN A 35 5.40 2.72 -30.15
C ASN A 35 4.58 1.86 -29.15
N GLY A 36 3.26 1.85 -29.38
CA GLY A 36 2.52 0.61 -29.61
C GLY A 36 2.08 -0.25 -28.42
N CYS A 37 2.35 0.16 -27.18
CA CYS A 37 1.73 -0.43 -25.99
C CYS A 37 1.33 0.72 -25.05
N PRO A 38 0.11 0.77 -24.50
CA PRO A 38 -0.22 1.77 -23.49
C PRO A 38 0.80 1.62 -22.36
N ALA A 39 1.56 2.67 -22.11
CA ALA A 39 2.64 2.68 -21.13
C ALA A 39 2.10 2.09 -19.82
N ARG A 40 2.73 1.02 -19.33
CA ARG A 40 2.30 0.37 -18.10
C ARG A 40 2.36 1.42 -16.98
N LEU A 41 1.20 1.68 -16.35
CA LEU A 41 1.08 2.59 -15.22
C LEU A 41 2.14 2.23 -14.15
N THR A 42 3.01 3.20 -13.87
CA THR A 42 4.05 3.07 -12.84
C THR A 42 3.56 3.79 -11.59
N TRP A 43 3.19 3.02 -10.57
CA TRP A 43 2.69 3.54 -9.31
C TRP A 43 3.83 4.15 -8.48
N THR A 44 3.75 5.45 -8.21
CA THR A 44 4.72 6.12 -7.34
C THR A 44 4.36 5.94 -5.86
N ASN A 45 5.33 6.23 -4.97
CA ASN A 45 5.08 6.25 -3.53
C ASN A 45 4.04 7.30 -3.13
N VAL A 46 4.03 8.45 -3.82
CA VAL A 46 3.07 9.54 -3.58
C VAL A 46 1.65 9.09 -3.92
N MET A 47 1.44 8.49 -5.11
CA MET A 47 0.14 7.93 -5.49
C MET A 47 -0.32 6.83 -4.54
N SER A 48 0.61 5.97 -4.11
CA SER A 48 0.32 4.88 -3.18
C SER A 48 -0.14 5.41 -1.83
N ARG A 49 0.56 6.41 -1.28
CA ARG A 49 0.17 7.04 -0.01
C ARG A 49 -1.21 7.67 -0.12
N PHE A 50 -1.47 8.40 -1.21
CA PHE A 50 -2.77 9.02 -1.45
C PHE A 50 -3.91 8.00 -1.49
N ILE A 51 -3.77 6.94 -2.29
CA ILE A 51 -4.80 5.90 -2.39
C ILE A 51 -5.06 5.23 -1.04
N LEU A 52 -4.01 4.87 -0.31
CA LEU A 52 -4.14 4.26 1.02
C LEU A 52 -4.85 5.20 2.01
N TYR A 53 -4.55 6.49 1.93
CA TYR A 53 -5.22 7.52 2.72
C TYR A 53 -6.72 7.63 2.39
N CYS A 54 -7.09 7.66 1.10
CA CYS A 54 -8.51 7.68 0.70
C CYS A 54 -9.27 6.46 1.22
N PHE A 55 -8.70 5.26 1.10
CA PHE A 55 -9.34 4.05 1.64
C PHE A 55 -9.43 4.04 3.16
N SER A 56 -8.41 4.55 3.87
CA SER A 56 -8.46 4.71 5.33
C SER A 56 -9.59 5.63 5.76
N ASN A 57 -9.79 6.76 5.05
CA ASN A 57 -10.90 7.66 5.31
C ASN A 57 -12.27 7.02 5.07
N LEU A 58 -12.43 6.29 3.96
CA LEU A 58 -13.69 5.56 3.69
C LEU A 58 -14.03 4.57 4.81
N VAL A 59 -13.03 3.86 5.33
CA VAL A 59 -13.24 2.94 6.46
C VAL A 59 -13.59 3.71 7.74
N ARG A 60 -12.90 4.83 8.01
CA ARG A 60 -13.15 5.70 9.17
C ARG A 60 -14.54 6.33 9.16
N GLU A 61 -15.09 6.61 7.98
CA GLU A 61 -16.45 7.11 7.77
C GLU A 61 -17.53 6.02 7.96
N GLY A 62 -17.13 4.80 8.34
CA GLY A 62 -18.04 3.72 8.68
C GLY A 62 -18.44 2.83 7.49
N LEU A 63 -17.69 2.90 6.39
CA LEU A 63 -17.92 2.02 5.24
C LEU A 63 -17.55 0.58 5.59
N LYS A 64 -18.54 -0.19 6.06
CA LYS A 64 -18.42 -1.62 6.34
C LYS A 64 -18.27 -2.40 5.03
N THR A 65 -17.04 -2.57 4.56
CA THR A 65 -16.77 -3.44 3.41
C THR A 65 -16.87 -4.91 3.81
N TYR A 66 -17.82 -5.64 3.23
CA TYR A 66 -17.81 -7.11 3.29
C TYR A 66 -16.78 -7.62 2.28
N LYS A 67 -15.58 -8.01 2.76
CA LYS A 67 -14.44 -8.57 1.99
C LYS A 67 -13.83 -7.71 0.86
N VAL A 68 -14.59 -6.88 0.13
CA VAL A 68 -14.12 -6.13 -1.04
C VAL A 68 -14.79 -4.75 -1.08
N PHE A 69 -14.06 -3.73 -1.53
CA PHE A 69 -14.63 -2.41 -1.83
C PHE A 69 -15.56 -2.49 -3.04
N LYS A 70 -16.70 -1.79 -2.95
CA LYS A 70 -17.63 -1.67 -4.07
C LYS A 70 -17.01 -0.86 -5.20
N GLU A 71 -17.42 -1.17 -6.42
CA GLU A 71 -16.95 -0.49 -7.63
C GLU A 71 -17.11 1.03 -7.58
N VAL A 72 -18.23 1.52 -7.04
CA VAL A 72 -18.46 2.96 -6.85
C VAL A 72 -17.36 3.64 -6.02
N ASN A 73 -16.87 2.98 -4.96
CA ASN A 73 -15.81 3.53 -4.13
C ASN A 73 -14.46 3.50 -4.85
N LEU A 74 -14.20 2.41 -5.58
CA LEU A 74 -12.97 2.25 -6.38
C LEU A 74 -12.90 3.31 -7.48
N ASN A 75 -14.02 3.58 -8.15
CA ASN A 75 -14.14 4.61 -9.17
C ASN A 75 -14.07 6.02 -8.57
N GLN A 76 -14.56 6.23 -7.35
CA GLN A 76 -14.39 7.51 -6.67
C GLN A 76 -12.91 7.77 -6.36
N VAL A 77 -12.20 6.82 -5.76
CA VAL A 77 -10.76 6.96 -5.48
C VAL A 77 -9.95 7.15 -6.77
N ALA A 78 -10.38 6.56 -7.89
CA ALA A 78 -9.77 6.81 -9.20
C ALA A 78 -9.93 8.26 -9.67
N LYS A 79 -11.12 8.86 -9.48
CA LYS A 79 -11.36 10.28 -9.77
C LYS A 79 -10.55 11.18 -8.86
N ASP A 80 -10.52 10.88 -7.56
CA ASP A 80 -9.73 11.66 -6.59
C ASP A 80 -8.24 11.63 -6.95
N LEU A 81 -7.72 10.50 -7.45
CA LEU A 81 -6.33 10.41 -7.92
C LEU A 81 -6.08 11.24 -9.18
N PHE A 82 -7.04 11.26 -10.11
CA PHE A 82 -6.95 12.10 -11.29
C PHE A 82 -6.96 13.60 -10.92
N GLU A 83 -7.76 14.01 -9.95
CA GLU A 83 -7.76 15.39 -9.46
C GLU A 83 -6.46 15.73 -8.72
N PHE A 84 -5.92 14.79 -7.95
CA PHE A 84 -4.71 14.99 -7.15
C PHE A 84 -3.41 15.01 -7.98
N ALA A 85 -3.28 14.12 -8.96
CA ALA A 85 -2.02 13.88 -9.68
C ALA A 85 -2.16 13.86 -11.21
N HIS A 86 -3.35 14.14 -11.75
CA HIS A 86 -3.64 14.10 -13.19
C HIS A 86 -3.30 12.76 -13.85
N VAL A 87 -3.40 11.67 -13.09
CA VAL A 87 -3.18 10.30 -13.58
C VAL A 87 -4.51 9.61 -13.79
N GLU A 88 -4.79 9.28 -15.05
CA GLU A 88 -5.98 8.53 -15.42
C GLU A 88 -5.82 7.05 -15.07
N VAL A 89 -6.67 6.57 -14.16
CA VAL A 89 -6.73 5.17 -13.73
C VAL A 89 -8.18 4.71 -13.65
N THR A 90 -8.41 3.42 -13.82
CA THR A 90 -9.71 2.78 -13.63
C THR A 90 -9.86 2.27 -12.19
N GLY A 91 -11.10 2.11 -11.71
CA GLY A 91 -11.35 1.48 -10.41
C GLY A 91 -10.77 0.06 -10.30
N THR A 92 -10.69 -0.68 -11.40
CA THR A 92 -10.00 -1.97 -11.46
C THR A 92 -8.49 -1.85 -11.20
N GLN A 93 -7.83 -0.84 -11.78
CA GLN A 93 -6.40 -0.59 -11.53
C GLN A 93 -6.15 -0.20 -10.06
N VAL A 94 -7.01 0.65 -9.50
CA VAL A 94 -6.97 1.02 -8.06
C VAL A 94 -7.15 -0.20 -7.17
N ASN A 95 -8.13 -1.07 -7.45
CA ASN A 95 -8.36 -2.30 -6.70
C ASN A 95 -7.14 -3.23 -6.76
N ASN A 96 -6.59 -3.44 -7.95
CA ASN A 96 -5.41 -4.27 -8.14
C ASN A 96 -4.21 -3.73 -7.36
N HIS A 97 -4.03 -2.40 -7.30
CA HIS A 97 -2.98 -1.78 -6.52
C HIS A 97 -3.22 -1.94 -5.01
N LEU A 98 -4.44 -1.71 -4.55
CA LEU A 98 -4.82 -1.93 -3.15
C LEU A 98 -4.58 -3.37 -2.71
N ARG A 99 -4.95 -4.36 -3.54
CA ARG A 99 -4.68 -5.78 -3.26
C ARG A 99 -3.18 -6.08 -3.10
N LYS A 100 -2.32 -5.45 -3.92
CA LYS A 100 -0.86 -5.58 -3.78
C LYS A 100 -0.39 -4.99 -2.45
N TRP A 101 -0.93 -3.85 -2.04
CA TRP A 101 -0.63 -3.25 -0.73
C TRP A 101 -1.12 -4.12 0.43
N CYS A 102 -2.31 -4.69 0.36
CA CYS A 102 -2.79 -5.65 1.37
C CYS A 102 -1.86 -6.87 1.48
N ALA A 103 -1.40 -7.42 0.35
CA ALA A 103 -0.44 -8.53 0.37
C ALA A 103 0.91 -8.13 1.00
N LYS A 104 1.40 -6.92 0.73
CA LYS A 104 2.59 -6.37 1.39
C LYS A 104 2.38 -6.23 2.89
N TRP A 105 1.23 -5.71 3.32
CA TRP A 105 0.88 -5.57 4.73
C TRP A 105 0.84 -6.91 5.45
N VAL A 106 0.17 -7.93 4.89
CA VAL A 106 0.16 -9.29 5.45
C VAL A 106 1.59 -9.84 5.62
N LYS A 107 2.48 -9.59 4.66
CA LYS A 107 3.89 -9.97 4.78
C LYS A 107 4.59 -9.22 5.92
N ILE A 108 4.35 -7.92 6.06
CA ILE A 108 4.90 -7.11 7.16
C ILE A 108 4.42 -7.64 8.52
N CYS A 109 3.13 -7.92 8.68
CA CYS A 109 2.59 -8.50 9.93
C CYS A 109 3.27 -9.83 10.26
N ARG A 110 3.40 -10.72 9.27
CA ARG A 110 4.07 -12.01 9.46
C ARG A 110 5.55 -11.85 9.88
N LEU A 111 6.26 -10.90 9.29
CA LEU A 111 7.66 -10.64 9.65
C LEU A 111 7.77 -10.04 11.06
N ARG A 112 6.82 -9.21 11.46
CA ARG A 112 6.74 -8.62 12.80
C ARG A 112 6.47 -9.66 13.88
N GLU A 113 5.80 -10.75 13.53
CA GLU A 113 5.47 -11.86 14.45
C GLU A 113 6.59 -12.92 14.56
N LEU A 114 7.70 -12.78 13.82
CA LEU A 114 8.82 -13.71 13.94
C LEU A 114 9.52 -13.56 15.29
N SER A 115 9.86 -14.69 15.91
CA SER A 115 10.71 -14.70 17.11
C SER A 115 12.06 -14.04 16.79
N GLY A 116 12.47 -13.06 17.59
CA GLY A 116 13.70 -12.29 17.37
C GLY A 116 13.56 -11.11 16.41
N ALA A 117 12.37 -10.84 15.85
CA ALA A 117 12.15 -9.61 15.09
C ALA A 117 12.11 -8.40 16.03
N LEU A 118 12.92 -7.38 15.73
CA LEU A 118 12.92 -6.12 16.47
C LEU A 118 12.30 -5.01 15.60
N TRP A 119 11.26 -4.38 16.11
CA TRP A 119 10.64 -3.22 15.47
C TRP A 119 11.37 -1.94 15.86
N ASN A 120 11.82 -1.17 14.86
CA ASN A 120 12.40 0.15 15.06
C ASN A 120 11.36 1.23 14.75
N GLU A 121 10.83 1.86 15.79
CA GLU A 121 9.81 2.91 15.67
C GLU A 121 10.31 4.19 14.99
N GLY A 122 11.60 4.51 15.08
CA GLY A 122 12.16 5.75 14.52
C GLY A 122 12.32 5.72 12.99
N LEU A 123 12.53 4.53 12.44
CA LEU A 123 12.78 4.31 11.01
C LEU A 123 11.71 3.46 10.32
N PHE A 124 10.73 2.95 11.07
CA PHE A 124 9.66 2.06 10.59
C PHE A 124 10.19 0.81 9.85
N ILE A 125 11.27 0.23 10.38
CA ILE A 125 11.94 -0.98 9.83
C ILE A 125 11.91 -2.13 10.83
N ILE A 126 11.80 -3.34 10.29
CA ILE A 126 11.92 -4.60 11.03
C ILE A 126 13.37 -5.07 10.91
N TRP A 127 14.04 -5.20 12.05
CA TRP A 127 15.36 -5.81 12.17
C TRP A 127 15.21 -7.31 12.41
N LEU A 128 15.98 -8.09 11.67
CA LEU A 128 16.08 -9.54 11.79
C LEU A 128 17.55 -9.89 11.79
N ASP A 129 17.97 -10.78 12.68
CA ASP A 129 19.31 -11.38 12.60
C ASP A 129 19.47 -12.17 11.30
N ASP A 130 20.70 -12.27 10.80
CA ASP A 130 21.03 -12.84 9.49
C ASP A 130 20.49 -14.27 9.29
N GLU A 131 20.49 -15.09 10.34
CA GLU A 131 19.94 -16.45 10.32
C GLU A 131 18.42 -16.45 10.09
N HIS A 132 17.70 -15.54 10.75
CA HIS A 132 16.24 -15.38 10.58
C HIS A 132 15.88 -14.70 9.27
N TYR A 133 16.69 -13.74 8.81
CA TYR A 133 16.52 -13.06 7.53
C TYR A 133 16.61 -14.05 6.36
N ASN A 134 17.68 -14.85 6.32
CA ASN A 134 17.92 -15.82 5.25
C ASN A 134 16.87 -16.95 5.21
N GLY A 135 16.31 -17.33 6.36
CA GLY A 135 15.25 -18.33 6.44
C GLY A 135 13.87 -17.85 5.99
N ASN A 136 13.56 -16.54 6.13
CA ASN A 136 12.20 -16.01 5.94
C ASN A 136 12.06 -15.05 4.76
N VAL A 137 13.17 -14.46 4.28
CA VAL A 137 13.18 -13.51 3.18
C VAL A 137 13.86 -14.13 1.97
N LYS A 138 13.07 -14.76 1.10
CA LYS A 138 13.57 -15.27 -0.19
C LYS A 138 13.66 -14.11 -1.18
N VAL A 139 14.88 -13.65 -1.47
CA VAL A 139 15.14 -12.71 -2.57
C VAL A 139 14.88 -13.45 -3.88
N ARG A 140 13.81 -13.10 -4.59
CA ARG A 140 13.69 -13.49 -6.00
C ARG A 140 14.51 -12.49 -6.79
N LEU A 141 15.66 -12.95 -7.29
CA LEU A 141 16.38 -12.30 -8.38
C LEU A 141 15.55 -12.40 -9.67
#